data_AF-A0A0S8H0R3-F1
#
_entry.id   AF-A0A0S8H0R3-F1
#
_cell.length_a   1.000
_cell.length_b   1.000
_cell.length_c   1.000
_cell.angle_alpha   90.00
_cell.angle_beta   90.00
_cell.angle_gamma   90.00
#
_symmetry.space_group_name_H-M   'P 1'
#
loop_
_entity.id
_entity.type
_entity.pdbx_description
1 polymer ?
#
loop_
_entity_poly.entity_id
_entity_poly.type
_entity_poly.pdbx_seq_one_letter_code
_entity_poly.pdbx_strand_id
1 'polypeptide(L)'
;MDAITRAANDLVADQKAAGSWGEFGFTGESVAGLVHAYQLTGTAGYKTAAEDGGDYCLYNEGGYTAPPGKYRDGLFAGGSYGVTRLSEISADPADNAWRTAVEDLYHQIKKDVGTQDYVDAYLNDSNAEDTSAAYDLARHTVAAYYVSATDRAIFRSGLIDALGDVDDGDDAPVMALGAAVWALARTGDLDSTLVDSGAAPGSLWDGVTLADLPGMLVSQQALDGSFYTRFDHDQGSGFTETSVMGALGLIAAHQAAPSLRYGDEIVKARLVLASGVDVGGEVYWKIADEDFASQYYLAGESLEVLTAAPIRGDANWDGCVDGLDYNIWSLNYLDQPVPEWFDGGWMYGNFNSDHITDGLDYNAWSLNYQTGCAGAGASVPGPATLCLLGVGAGLLLARRRGLRRRMQPGSIRPVPGPVPAELMLCVIALASLVGAAPRPQDFLLGGWAADEALRFDPFTLRTAPLGETGLPFDAFAARGPRSATAVPAPSARAT
;
A
#
# COMPACT_ATOMS: atom_id res chain seq x y z
N MET A 1 12.15 -3.45 -3.64
CA MET A 1 12.79 -3.10 -2.35
C MET A 1 13.62 -1.84 -2.45
N ASP A 2 14.57 -1.74 -3.37
CA ASP A 2 15.41 -0.53 -3.50
C ASP A 2 14.59 0.76 -3.71
N ALA A 3 13.64 0.77 -4.67
CA ALA A 3 12.72 1.89 -4.88
C ALA A 3 11.89 2.26 -3.64
N ILE A 4 11.35 1.27 -2.91
CA ILE A 4 10.61 1.49 -1.66
C ILE A 4 11.49 2.19 -0.64
N THR A 5 12.71 1.71 -0.43
CA THR A 5 13.63 2.29 0.54
C THR A 5 14.02 3.72 0.15
N ARG A 6 14.25 4.01 -1.13
CA ARG A 6 14.58 5.37 -1.58
C ARG A 6 13.42 6.33 -1.35
N ALA A 7 12.23 6.04 -1.88
CA ALA A 7 11.06 6.91 -1.74
C ALA A 7 10.67 7.11 -0.26
N ALA A 8 10.67 6.04 0.54
CA ALA A 8 10.35 6.18 1.97
C ALA A 8 11.43 6.95 2.74
N ASN A 9 12.72 6.80 2.39
CA ASN A 9 13.78 7.59 3.01
C ASN A 9 13.70 9.07 2.63
N ASP A 10 13.35 9.38 1.39
CA ASP A 10 13.12 10.74 0.90
C ASP A 10 11.99 11.42 1.70
N LEU A 11 10.83 10.76 1.80
CA LEU A 11 9.72 11.23 2.63
C LEU A 11 10.13 11.47 4.09
N VAL A 12 10.88 10.56 4.71
CA VAL A 12 11.36 10.76 6.09
C VAL A 12 12.35 11.93 6.19
N ALA A 13 13.26 12.07 5.22
CA ALA A 13 14.30 13.09 5.24
C ALA A 13 13.71 14.50 5.08
N ASP A 14 12.66 14.63 4.27
CA ASP A 14 12.06 15.92 3.93
C ASP A 14 10.81 16.30 4.72
N GLN A 15 10.35 15.43 5.63
CA GLN A 15 9.26 15.74 6.55
C GLN A 15 9.61 17.00 7.37
N LYS A 16 8.73 18.00 7.29
CA LYS A 16 8.88 19.28 7.99
C LYS A 16 8.49 19.13 9.46
N ALA A 17 8.88 20.12 10.26
CA ALA A 17 8.44 20.20 11.65
C ALA A 17 6.90 20.19 11.71
N ALA A 18 6.36 19.46 12.69
CA ALA A 18 4.94 19.14 12.84
C ALA A 18 4.39 18.04 11.92
N GLY A 19 5.21 17.38 11.09
CA GLY A 19 4.83 16.13 10.40
C GLY A 19 4.37 16.28 8.95
N SER A 20 4.33 17.49 8.39
CA SER A 20 3.86 17.73 7.01
C SER A 20 4.98 17.71 5.97
N TRP A 21 4.61 17.70 4.69
CA TRP A 21 5.53 17.83 3.55
C TRP A 21 5.42 19.16 2.79
N GLY A 22 4.62 20.10 3.30
CA GLY A 22 4.38 21.40 2.66
C GLY A 22 3.32 21.37 1.54
N GLU A 23 2.70 20.22 1.31
CA GLU A 23 1.63 19.99 0.33
C GLU A 23 0.29 19.90 1.08
N PHE A 24 -0.28 21.06 1.42
CA PHE A 24 -1.50 21.12 2.23
C PHE A 24 -2.65 20.33 1.58
N GLY A 25 -3.26 19.42 2.33
CA GLY A 25 -4.35 18.56 1.86
C GLY A 25 -3.90 17.20 1.30
N PHE A 26 -2.60 17.03 1.03
CA PHE A 26 -2.02 15.80 0.46
C PHE A 26 -1.10 15.05 1.44
N THR A 27 -1.07 15.47 2.71
CA THR A 27 -0.26 14.81 3.75
C THR A 27 -0.69 13.34 3.94
N GLY A 28 -1.97 13.03 3.74
CA GLY A 28 -2.53 11.70 3.97
C GLY A 28 -1.99 10.61 3.03
N GLU A 29 -1.70 10.96 1.79
CA GLU A 29 -1.08 10.09 0.78
C GLU A 29 0.32 9.65 1.21
N SER A 30 1.15 10.60 1.67
CA SER A 30 2.47 10.34 2.25
C SER A 30 2.38 9.43 3.49
N VAL A 31 1.39 9.66 4.35
CA VAL A 31 1.13 8.81 5.52
C VAL A 31 0.77 7.38 5.11
N ALA A 32 -0.15 7.21 4.16
CA ALA A 32 -0.58 5.89 3.69
C ALA A 32 0.59 5.11 3.07
N GLY A 33 1.41 5.77 2.25
CA GLY A 33 2.62 5.22 1.66
C GLY A 33 3.66 4.78 2.70
N LEU A 34 3.94 5.61 3.69
CA LEU A 34 4.89 5.29 4.77
C LEU A 34 4.39 4.15 5.67
N VAL A 35 3.08 4.06 5.92
CA VAL A 35 2.47 2.90 6.60
C VAL A 35 2.76 1.62 5.82
N HIS A 36 2.55 1.63 4.51
CA HIS A 36 2.80 0.46 3.67
C HIS A 36 4.29 0.10 3.61
N ALA A 37 5.16 1.10 3.46
CA ALA A 37 6.61 0.92 3.51
C ALA A 37 7.07 0.30 4.85
N TYR A 38 6.47 0.72 5.96
CA TYR A 38 6.71 0.11 7.28
C TYR A 38 6.27 -1.36 7.32
N GLN A 39 5.06 -1.68 6.81
CA GLN A 39 4.57 -3.07 6.76
C GLN A 39 5.51 -3.99 5.97
N LEU A 40 6.08 -3.50 4.88
CA LEU A 40 6.99 -4.29 4.04
C LEU A 40 8.40 -4.45 4.61
N THR A 41 8.91 -3.45 5.35
CA THR A 41 10.32 -3.39 5.73
C THR A 41 10.58 -3.55 7.23
N GLY A 42 9.58 -3.32 8.07
CA GLY A 42 9.72 -3.24 9.52
C GLY A 42 10.54 -2.04 10.02
N THR A 43 10.89 -1.09 9.14
CA THR A 43 11.71 0.08 9.49
C THR A 43 10.93 1.05 10.36
N ALA A 44 11.28 1.11 11.66
CA ALA A 44 10.57 1.93 12.64
C ALA A 44 10.48 3.42 12.27
N GLY A 45 11.49 3.97 11.57
CA GLY A 45 11.49 5.37 11.12
C GLY A 45 10.34 5.71 10.17
N TYR A 46 9.93 4.78 9.30
CA TYR A 46 8.77 4.98 8.41
C TYR A 46 7.47 5.07 9.20
N LYS A 47 7.32 4.23 10.24
CA LYS A 47 6.17 4.27 11.14
C LYS A 47 6.11 5.59 11.90
N THR A 48 7.22 6.03 12.47
CA THR A 48 7.27 7.31 13.22
C THR A 48 6.92 8.49 12.34
N ALA A 49 7.49 8.59 11.13
CA ALA A 49 7.15 9.66 10.20
C ALA A 49 5.67 9.60 9.76
N ALA A 50 5.11 8.40 9.54
CA ALA A 50 3.69 8.25 9.26
C ALA A 50 2.82 8.73 10.43
N GLU A 51 3.16 8.38 11.68
CA GLU A 51 2.45 8.81 12.88
C GLU A 51 2.49 10.34 13.03
N ASP A 52 3.66 10.97 12.83
CA ASP A 52 3.82 12.43 12.87
C ASP A 52 2.98 13.11 11.77
N GLY A 53 2.91 12.53 10.57
CA GLY A 53 2.05 13.02 9.48
C GLY A 53 0.56 12.83 9.77
N GLY A 54 0.18 11.72 10.41
CA GLY A 54 -1.20 11.51 10.87
C GLY A 54 -1.63 12.52 11.92
N ASP A 55 -0.74 12.85 12.86
CA ASP A 55 -0.98 13.90 13.86
C ASP A 55 -1.17 15.25 13.17
N TYR A 56 -0.38 15.57 12.15
CA TYR A 56 -0.58 16.77 11.33
C TYR A 56 -1.96 16.80 10.66
N CYS A 57 -2.36 15.72 9.99
CA CYS A 57 -3.67 15.59 9.36
C CYS A 57 -4.80 15.86 10.36
N LEU A 58 -4.73 15.27 11.57
CA LEU A 58 -5.76 15.46 12.59
C LEU A 58 -5.76 16.88 13.17
N TYR A 59 -4.63 17.35 13.67
CA TYR A 59 -4.59 18.52 14.54
C TYR A 59 -4.37 19.82 13.77
N ASN A 60 -3.57 19.79 12.69
CA ASN A 60 -3.20 20.99 11.95
C ASN A 60 -4.11 21.21 10.75
N GLU A 61 -4.34 20.17 9.93
CA GLU A 61 -5.25 20.28 8.78
C GLU A 61 -6.71 20.23 9.21
N GLY A 62 -7.07 19.24 10.04
CA GLY A 62 -8.47 19.07 10.43
C GLY A 62 -8.95 19.85 11.65
N GLY A 63 -8.02 20.37 12.45
CA GLY A 63 -8.32 21.09 13.68
C GLY A 63 -9.06 20.21 14.70
N TYR A 64 -8.72 18.92 14.78
CA TYR A 64 -9.33 17.95 15.66
C TYR A 64 -9.04 18.26 17.14
N THR A 65 -10.07 18.25 17.99
CA THR A 65 -9.91 18.41 19.45
C THR A 65 -10.55 17.24 20.18
N ALA A 66 -9.80 16.55 21.04
CA ALA A 66 -10.29 15.47 21.89
C ALA A 66 -10.26 15.86 23.39
N PRO A 67 -11.24 15.49 24.23
CA PRO A 67 -12.69 15.34 24.02
C PRO A 67 -13.50 16.62 24.36
N PRO A 68 -14.72 16.84 23.80
CA PRO A 68 -15.43 15.95 22.86
C PRO A 68 -14.81 16.03 21.46
N GLY A 69 -14.52 14.85 20.85
CA GLY A 69 -13.94 14.73 19.52
C GLY A 69 -14.71 15.57 18.50
N LYS A 70 -14.06 16.61 17.97
CA LYS A 70 -14.67 17.54 17.03
C LYS A 70 -13.62 18.09 16.09
N TYR A 71 -13.93 18.12 14.81
CA TYR A 71 -13.16 18.80 13.79
C TYR A 71 -13.65 20.24 13.64
N ARG A 72 -12.70 21.18 13.55
CA ARG A 72 -13.01 22.57 13.17
C ARG A 72 -13.24 22.68 11.67
N ASP A 73 -12.36 22.05 10.90
CA ASP A 73 -12.25 22.27 9.45
C ASP A 73 -12.66 21.03 8.62
N GLY A 74 -12.86 19.89 9.27
CA GLY A 74 -13.11 18.60 8.61
C GLY A 74 -11.81 17.80 8.48
N LEU A 75 -11.76 16.82 7.60
CA LEU A 75 -10.52 16.14 7.23
C LEU A 75 -10.56 15.90 5.73
N PHE A 76 -9.45 16.19 5.03
CA PHE A 76 -9.35 15.90 3.61
C PHE A 76 -9.52 14.40 3.34
N ALA A 77 -9.91 14.03 2.13
CA ALA A 77 -10.10 12.63 1.74
C ALA A 77 -8.80 11.82 1.94
N GLY A 78 -7.67 12.36 1.47
CA GLY A 78 -6.33 11.82 1.71
C GLY A 78 -6.03 11.62 3.18
N GLY A 79 -6.22 12.67 4.00
CA GLY A 79 -6.01 12.60 5.45
C GLY A 79 -6.89 11.54 6.14
N SER A 80 -8.15 11.41 5.72
CA SER A 80 -9.10 10.42 6.24
C SER A 80 -8.64 8.99 5.98
N TYR A 81 -8.10 8.75 4.78
CA TYR A 81 -7.54 7.46 4.42
C TYR A 81 -6.18 7.20 5.10
N GLY A 82 -5.27 8.17 5.12
CA GLY A 82 -3.96 8.04 5.79
C GLY A 82 -4.10 7.71 7.29
N VAL A 83 -5.00 8.40 8.00
CA VAL A 83 -5.30 8.10 9.41
C VAL A 83 -5.94 6.71 9.58
N THR A 84 -6.79 6.29 8.62
CA THR A 84 -7.32 4.93 8.59
C THR A 84 -6.18 3.90 8.50
N ARG A 85 -5.18 4.13 7.65
CA ARG A 85 -4.02 3.23 7.50
C ARG A 85 -3.17 3.14 8.77
N LEU A 86 -2.96 4.25 9.49
CA LEU A 86 -2.31 4.24 10.81
C LEU A 86 -3.09 3.42 11.84
N SER A 87 -4.42 3.52 11.81
CA SER A 87 -5.29 2.74 12.67
C SER A 87 -5.12 1.23 12.41
N GLU A 88 -5.07 0.82 11.14
CA GLU A 88 -4.92 -0.59 10.74
C GLU A 88 -3.61 -1.22 11.24
N ILE A 89 -2.51 -0.46 11.34
CA ILE A 89 -1.22 -0.95 11.86
C ILE A 89 -1.02 -0.73 13.35
N SER A 90 -2.00 -0.15 14.04
CA SER A 90 -1.94 0.03 15.49
C SER A 90 -2.01 -1.32 16.22
N ALA A 91 -1.52 -1.37 17.46
CA ALA A 91 -1.49 -2.62 18.23
C ALA A 91 -2.89 -3.19 18.50
N ASP A 92 -3.90 -2.31 18.62
CA ASP A 92 -5.31 -2.66 18.64
C ASP A 92 -6.06 -1.81 17.59
N PRO A 93 -6.24 -2.31 16.36
CA PRO A 93 -6.93 -1.57 15.30
C PRO A 93 -8.40 -1.28 15.61
N ALA A 94 -9.01 -2.01 16.54
CA ALA A 94 -10.41 -1.81 16.93
C ALA A 94 -10.59 -0.73 18.01
N ASP A 95 -9.52 -0.40 18.75
CA ASP A 95 -9.56 0.58 19.84
C ASP A 95 -8.25 1.41 19.87
N ASN A 96 -8.21 2.48 19.08
CA ASN A 96 -7.11 3.43 19.06
C ASN A 96 -7.59 4.84 18.69
N ALA A 97 -6.77 5.84 19.01
CA ALA A 97 -7.11 7.24 18.81
C ALA A 97 -7.38 7.60 17.34
N TRP A 98 -6.65 6.99 16.40
CA TRP A 98 -6.86 7.19 14.96
C TRP A 98 -8.24 6.70 14.52
N ARG A 99 -8.65 5.51 14.97
CA ARG A 99 -9.99 4.97 14.70
C ARG A 99 -11.07 5.90 15.24
N THR A 100 -10.94 6.31 16.51
CA THR A 100 -11.90 7.21 17.15
C THR A 100 -12.00 8.55 16.40
N ALA A 101 -10.88 9.11 15.95
CA ALA A 101 -10.89 10.35 15.18
C ALA A 101 -11.63 10.20 13.83
N VAL A 102 -11.51 9.06 13.16
CA VAL A 102 -12.26 8.77 11.93
C VAL A 102 -13.74 8.52 12.22
N GLU A 103 -14.08 7.84 13.33
CA GLU A 103 -15.47 7.69 13.79
C GLU A 103 -16.13 9.04 14.09
N ASP A 104 -15.43 9.93 14.78
CA ASP A 104 -15.90 11.27 15.12
C ASP A 104 -16.09 12.14 13.87
N LEU A 105 -15.24 12.00 12.85
CA LEU A 105 -15.41 12.67 11.55
C LEU A 105 -16.76 12.31 10.93
N TYR A 106 -17.05 11.01 10.75
CA TYR A 106 -18.29 10.59 10.09
C TYR A 106 -19.53 10.83 10.95
N HIS A 107 -19.41 10.77 12.28
CA HIS A 107 -20.48 11.21 13.16
C HIS A 107 -20.76 12.71 13.00
N GLN A 108 -19.72 13.53 12.91
CA GLN A 108 -19.86 14.98 12.69
C GLN A 108 -20.45 15.30 11.32
N ILE A 109 -19.98 14.67 10.23
CA ILE A 109 -20.55 14.83 8.89
C ILE A 109 -22.06 14.57 8.91
N LYS A 110 -22.47 13.41 9.45
CA LYS A 110 -23.88 13.03 9.56
C LYS A 110 -24.71 14.04 10.35
N LYS A 111 -24.17 14.54 11.46
CA LYS A 111 -24.90 15.38 12.42
C LYS A 111 -24.99 16.84 11.97
N ASP A 112 -23.89 17.39 11.50
CA ASP A 112 -23.74 18.83 11.29
C ASP A 112 -24.11 19.24 9.84
N VAL A 113 -23.82 18.38 8.86
CA VAL A 113 -24.10 18.64 7.42
C VAL A 113 -25.20 17.71 6.90
N GLY A 114 -25.14 16.43 7.27
CA GLY A 114 -25.91 15.37 6.63
C GLY A 114 -25.06 14.67 5.57
N THR A 115 -25.05 13.35 5.60
CA THR A 115 -24.13 12.56 4.76
C THR A 115 -24.45 12.63 3.28
N GLN A 116 -25.74 12.72 2.92
CA GLN A 116 -26.13 12.95 1.53
C GLN A 116 -25.68 14.34 1.06
N ASP A 117 -25.99 15.39 1.82
CA ASP A 117 -25.60 16.77 1.49
C ASP A 117 -24.06 16.92 1.38
N TYR A 118 -23.30 16.16 2.18
CA TYR A 118 -21.84 16.11 2.09
C TYR A 118 -21.35 15.45 0.78
N VAL A 119 -21.97 14.34 0.36
CA VAL A 119 -21.66 13.69 -0.91
C VAL A 119 -22.10 14.56 -2.09
N ASP A 120 -23.30 15.12 -2.04
CA ASP A 120 -23.86 16.01 -3.06
C ASP A 120 -22.99 17.26 -3.25
N ALA A 121 -22.25 17.70 -2.22
CA ALA A 121 -21.31 18.80 -2.35
C ALA A 121 -20.14 18.47 -3.30
N TYR A 122 -19.68 17.21 -3.37
CA TYR A 122 -18.69 16.79 -4.37
C TYR A 122 -19.32 16.69 -5.76
N LEU A 123 -20.52 16.12 -5.87
CA LEU A 123 -21.19 15.88 -7.15
C LEU A 123 -21.71 17.16 -7.82
N ASN A 124 -22.01 18.21 -7.05
CA ASN A 124 -22.62 19.44 -7.58
C ASN A 124 -21.69 20.65 -7.55
N ASP A 125 -20.42 20.50 -7.13
CA ASP A 125 -19.47 21.60 -7.21
C ASP A 125 -19.07 21.81 -8.66
N SER A 126 -19.62 22.86 -9.29
CA SER A 126 -19.31 23.21 -10.68
C SER A 126 -17.84 23.58 -10.92
N ASN A 127 -17.04 23.73 -9.86
CA ASN A 127 -15.60 23.96 -9.95
C ASN A 127 -14.79 22.69 -9.68
N ALA A 128 -15.41 21.63 -9.15
CA ALA A 128 -14.77 20.34 -9.02
C ALA A 128 -14.87 19.61 -10.35
N GLU A 129 -13.76 19.03 -10.77
CA GLU A 129 -13.76 18.08 -11.88
C GLU A 129 -14.32 16.74 -11.38
N ASP A 130 -15.10 16.06 -12.21
CA ASP A 130 -15.77 14.80 -11.86
C ASP A 130 -14.72 13.73 -11.46
N THR A 131 -13.53 13.83 -12.08
CA THR A 131 -12.36 13.03 -11.69
C THR A 131 -11.95 13.22 -10.22
N SER A 132 -11.90 14.46 -9.74
CA SER A 132 -11.51 14.77 -8.35
C SER A 132 -12.59 14.30 -7.37
N ALA A 133 -13.87 14.46 -7.72
CA ALA A 133 -14.98 13.97 -6.92
C ALA A 133 -14.93 12.45 -6.72
N ALA A 134 -14.72 11.68 -7.80
CA ALA A 134 -14.58 10.23 -7.73
C ALA A 134 -13.34 9.81 -6.90
N TYR A 135 -12.21 10.48 -7.09
CA TYR A 135 -10.96 10.22 -6.36
C TYR A 135 -11.08 10.46 -4.84
N ASP A 136 -11.73 11.55 -4.43
CA ASP A 136 -11.93 11.88 -3.00
C ASP A 136 -13.01 11.00 -2.36
N LEU A 137 -14.13 10.77 -3.05
CA LEU A 137 -15.19 9.88 -2.58
C LEU A 137 -14.70 8.43 -2.45
N ALA A 138 -13.74 7.99 -3.26
CA ALA A 138 -13.12 6.66 -3.11
C ALA A 138 -12.46 6.49 -1.74
N ARG A 139 -11.65 7.47 -1.32
CA ARG A 139 -10.96 7.48 -0.02
C ARG A 139 -11.94 7.58 1.15
N HIS A 140 -12.92 8.48 1.06
CA HIS A 140 -13.97 8.58 2.08
C HIS A 140 -14.78 7.28 2.18
N THR A 141 -15.08 6.62 1.07
CA THR A 141 -15.79 5.33 1.06
C THR A 141 -15.00 4.27 1.83
N VAL A 142 -13.70 4.11 1.56
CA VAL A 142 -12.84 3.15 2.28
C VAL A 142 -12.80 3.46 3.78
N ALA A 143 -12.56 4.72 4.15
CA ALA A 143 -12.49 5.14 5.55
C ALA A 143 -13.83 4.97 6.30
N ALA A 144 -14.96 5.33 5.68
CA ALA A 144 -16.29 5.16 6.26
C ALA A 144 -16.63 3.67 6.51
N TYR A 145 -16.23 2.79 5.60
CA TYR A 145 -16.39 1.34 5.77
C TYR A 145 -15.48 0.77 6.86
N TYR A 146 -14.23 1.22 6.95
CA TYR A 146 -13.29 0.80 7.99
C TYR A 146 -13.83 1.02 9.40
N VAL A 147 -14.41 2.21 9.66
CA VAL A 147 -15.01 2.54 10.96
C VAL A 147 -16.45 2.05 11.10
N SER A 148 -17.00 1.36 10.11
CA SER A 148 -18.39 0.93 10.10
C SER A 148 -19.39 2.08 10.33
N ALA A 149 -19.13 3.25 9.74
CA ALA A 149 -20.03 4.39 9.78
C ALA A 149 -21.45 3.97 9.39
N THR A 150 -22.47 4.53 10.07
CA THR A 150 -23.86 4.07 9.94
C THR A 150 -24.40 4.24 8.51
N ASP A 151 -23.91 5.24 7.81
CA ASP A 151 -24.34 5.73 6.50
C ASP A 151 -23.26 5.55 5.43
N ARG A 152 -22.27 4.68 5.67
CA ARG A 152 -21.21 4.35 4.70
C ARG A 152 -21.73 3.96 3.30
N ALA A 153 -22.93 3.39 3.20
CA ALA A 153 -23.55 3.05 1.93
C ALA A 153 -23.88 4.29 1.06
N ILE A 154 -24.09 5.46 1.67
CA ILE A 154 -24.30 6.72 0.96
C ILE A 154 -23.01 7.14 0.25
N PHE A 155 -21.85 7.05 0.93
CA PHE A 155 -20.54 7.31 0.29
C PHE A 155 -20.28 6.36 -0.88
N ARG A 156 -20.57 5.06 -0.71
CA ARG A 156 -20.43 4.09 -1.79
C ARG A 156 -21.34 4.41 -2.99
N SER A 157 -22.59 4.82 -2.76
CA SER A 157 -23.50 5.24 -3.83
C SER A 157 -22.97 6.50 -4.52
N GLY A 158 -22.55 7.50 -3.74
CA GLY A 158 -21.98 8.74 -4.27
C GLY A 158 -20.74 8.53 -5.12
N LEU A 159 -19.88 7.57 -4.76
CA LEU A 159 -18.74 7.19 -5.59
C LEU A 159 -19.17 6.57 -6.93
N ILE A 160 -20.24 5.78 -6.95
CA ILE A 160 -20.78 5.21 -8.19
C ILE A 160 -21.36 6.32 -9.06
N ASP A 161 -22.12 7.24 -8.45
CA ASP A 161 -22.70 8.40 -9.14
C ASP A 161 -21.59 9.30 -9.72
N ALA A 162 -20.55 9.63 -8.92
CA ALA A 162 -19.40 10.41 -9.38
C ALA A 162 -18.68 9.75 -10.56
N LEU A 163 -18.47 8.42 -10.52
CA LEU A 163 -17.87 7.71 -11.64
C LEU A 163 -18.76 7.75 -12.90
N GLY A 164 -20.08 7.73 -12.73
CA GLY A 164 -21.04 7.83 -13.83
C GLY A 164 -21.00 9.17 -14.57
N ASP A 165 -20.54 10.23 -13.91
CA ASP A 165 -20.37 11.56 -14.51
C ASP A 165 -19.01 11.72 -15.23
N VAL A 166 -18.01 10.90 -14.89
CA VAL A 166 -16.67 10.97 -15.49
C VAL A 166 -16.69 10.59 -16.97
N ASP A 167 -16.09 11.43 -17.82
CA ASP A 167 -15.92 11.19 -19.25
C ASP A 167 -14.54 11.64 -19.80
N ASP A 168 -14.34 11.55 -21.12
CA ASP A 168 -13.09 11.98 -21.74
C ASP A 168 -12.85 13.49 -21.66
N GLY A 169 -13.83 14.31 -21.32
CA GLY A 169 -13.70 15.75 -21.09
C GLY A 169 -12.97 16.10 -19.81
N ASP A 170 -12.85 15.17 -18.86
CA ASP A 170 -12.11 15.33 -17.62
C ASP A 170 -10.59 15.25 -17.80
N ASP A 171 -9.86 15.81 -16.83
CA ASP A 171 -8.39 15.87 -16.85
C ASP A 171 -7.72 14.49 -16.69
N ALA A 172 -8.26 13.59 -15.86
CA ALA A 172 -7.70 12.26 -15.63
C ALA A 172 -8.76 11.17 -15.35
N PRO A 173 -9.69 10.92 -16.28
CA PRO A 173 -10.82 10.01 -16.05
C PRO A 173 -10.41 8.54 -15.81
N VAL A 174 -9.26 8.09 -16.32
CA VAL A 174 -8.72 6.75 -16.01
C VAL A 174 -8.26 6.64 -14.56
N MET A 175 -7.77 7.74 -13.97
CA MET A 175 -7.40 7.79 -12.56
C MET A 175 -8.63 7.62 -11.68
N ALA A 176 -9.72 8.33 -12.02
CA ALA A 176 -11.01 8.18 -11.35
C ALA A 176 -11.55 6.75 -11.45
N LEU A 177 -11.47 6.12 -12.63
CA LEU A 177 -11.82 4.70 -12.79
C LEU A 177 -10.96 3.81 -11.87
N GLY A 178 -9.64 4.03 -11.83
CA GLY A 178 -8.73 3.28 -10.95
C GLY A 178 -9.09 3.42 -9.46
N ALA A 179 -9.30 4.65 -8.99
CA ALA A 179 -9.68 4.96 -7.62
C ALA A 179 -11.05 4.36 -7.25
N ALA A 180 -12.03 4.43 -8.15
CA ALA A 180 -13.35 3.86 -7.95
C ALA A 180 -13.29 2.32 -7.88
N VAL A 181 -12.60 1.65 -8.81
CA VAL A 181 -12.40 0.19 -8.75
C VAL A 181 -11.74 -0.22 -7.44
N TRP A 182 -10.71 0.51 -7.02
CA TRP A 182 -10.01 0.26 -5.74
C TRP A 182 -10.96 0.31 -4.55
N ALA A 183 -11.66 1.42 -4.37
CA ALA A 183 -12.54 1.62 -3.23
C ALA A 183 -13.76 0.68 -3.26
N LEU A 184 -14.35 0.47 -4.45
CA LEU A 184 -15.52 -0.41 -4.60
C LEU A 184 -15.17 -1.87 -4.31
N ALA A 185 -14.04 -2.37 -4.80
CA ALA A 185 -13.60 -3.74 -4.52
C ALA A 185 -13.25 -3.95 -3.03
N ARG A 186 -12.74 -2.91 -2.34
CA ARG A 186 -12.44 -2.99 -0.89
C ARG A 186 -13.68 -2.91 0.01
N THR A 187 -14.79 -2.35 -0.48
CA THR A 187 -15.96 -2.04 0.35
C THR A 187 -17.21 -2.84 -0.02
N GLY A 188 -17.12 -3.77 -0.98
CA GLY A 188 -18.21 -4.66 -1.35
C GLY A 188 -17.92 -5.44 -2.63
N ASP A 189 -18.89 -6.24 -3.05
CA ASP A 189 -18.77 -7.01 -4.30
C ASP A 189 -18.85 -6.07 -5.52
N LEU A 190 -18.10 -6.42 -6.57
CA LEU A 190 -18.24 -5.84 -7.90
C LEU A 190 -19.31 -6.64 -8.66
N ASP A 191 -20.56 -6.22 -8.55
CA ASP A 191 -21.75 -6.96 -8.99
C ASP A 191 -22.43 -6.34 -10.22
N SER A 192 -23.68 -6.71 -10.49
CA SER A 192 -24.45 -6.24 -11.64
C SER A 192 -25.07 -4.85 -11.44
N THR A 193 -24.69 -4.09 -10.41
CA THR A 193 -25.14 -2.71 -10.23
C THR A 193 -24.60 -1.86 -11.39
N LEU A 194 -25.46 -1.05 -12.01
CA LEU A 194 -25.06 -0.15 -13.09
C LEU A 194 -24.24 1.02 -12.54
N VAL A 195 -23.25 1.46 -13.31
CA VAL A 195 -22.46 2.66 -12.99
C VAL A 195 -23.33 3.91 -13.16
N ASP A 196 -23.97 4.05 -14.31
CA ASP A 196 -24.96 5.10 -14.57
C ASP A 196 -26.26 4.46 -15.10
N SER A 197 -27.30 4.46 -14.26
CA SER A 197 -28.62 3.94 -14.63
C SER A 197 -29.39 4.83 -15.62
N GLY A 198 -28.95 6.08 -15.78
CA GLY A 198 -29.47 7.09 -16.70
C GLY A 198 -28.67 7.26 -17.99
N ALA A 199 -27.61 6.47 -18.18
CA ALA A 199 -26.68 6.58 -19.30
C ALA A 199 -27.41 6.64 -20.64
N ALA A 200 -27.07 7.65 -21.45
CA ALA A 200 -27.61 7.75 -22.80
C ALA A 200 -27.09 6.57 -23.67
N PRO A 201 -27.92 5.99 -24.55
CA PRO A 201 -27.47 4.89 -25.40
C PRO A 201 -26.21 5.24 -26.20
N GLY A 202 -25.16 4.41 -26.05
CA GLY A 202 -23.85 4.60 -26.67
C GLY A 202 -22.91 5.58 -25.94
N SER A 203 -23.25 6.07 -24.75
CA SER A 203 -22.27 6.72 -23.88
C SER A 203 -21.27 5.71 -23.32
N LEU A 204 -20.20 6.20 -22.67
CA LEU A 204 -19.19 5.37 -22.03
C LEU A 204 -19.80 4.36 -21.04
N TRP A 205 -20.82 4.78 -20.30
CA TRP A 205 -21.42 4.02 -19.21
C TRP A 205 -22.70 3.25 -19.59
N ASP A 206 -23.10 3.26 -20.87
CA ASP A 206 -24.31 2.57 -21.35
C ASP A 206 -24.25 1.05 -21.08
N GLY A 207 -24.98 0.61 -20.06
CA GLY A 207 -25.06 -0.79 -19.65
C GLY A 207 -23.84 -1.31 -18.87
N VAL A 208 -22.89 -0.44 -18.51
CA VAL A 208 -21.71 -0.81 -17.72
C VAL A 208 -22.10 -1.09 -16.28
N THR A 209 -21.66 -2.22 -15.75
CA THR A 209 -21.86 -2.62 -14.36
C THR A 209 -20.56 -2.56 -13.55
N LEU A 210 -20.66 -2.62 -12.22
CA LEU A 210 -19.49 -2.68 -11.33
C LEU A 210 -18.59 -3.89 -11.64
N ALA A 211 -19.16 -5.02 -12.04
CA ALA A 211 -18.43 -6.21 -12.46
C ALA A 211 -17.57 -6.01 -13.72
N ASP A 212 -17.92 -5.04 -14.58
CA ASP A 212 -17.20 -4.75 -15.82
C ASP A 212 -16.00 -3.82 -15.58
N LEU A 213 -16.03 -3.02 -14.52
CA LEU A 213 -15.04 -1.96 -14.25
C LEU A 213 -13.58 -2.47 -14.21
N PRO A 214 -13.23 -3.61 -13.59
CA PRO A 214 -11.84 -4.08 -13.61
C PRO A 214 -11.37 -4.44 -15.02
N GLY A 215 -12.24 -5.03 -15.84
CA GLY A 215 -11.92 -5.35 -17.23
C GLY A 215 -11.74 -4.10 -18.08
N MET A 216 -12.58 -3.08 -17.85
CA MET A 216 -12.39 -1.75 -18.43
C MET A 216 -11.06 -1.14 -18.02
N LEU A 217 -10.70 -1.20 -16.73
CA LEU A 217 -9.45 -0.64 -16.22
C LEU A 217 -8.22 -1.31 -16.85
N VAL A 218 -8.22 -2.65 -17.01
CA VAL A 218 -7.15 -3.36 -17.74
C VAL A 218 -6.99 -2.84 -19.16
N SER A 219 -8.09 -2.51 -19.85
CA SER A 219 -8.01 -1.96 -21.22
C SER A 219 -7.40 -0.56 -21.30
N GLN A 220 -7.21 0.11 -20.15
CA GLN A 220 -6.54 1.41 -20.04
C GLN A 220 -5.05 1.30 -19.69
N GLN A 221 -4.51 0.08 -19.53
CA GLN A 221 -3.08 -0.10 -19.32
C GLN A 221 -2.33 -0.01 -20.66
N ALA A 222 -1.32 0.85 -20.72
CA ALA A 222 -0.41 1.00 -21.84
C ALA A 222 0.59 -0.15 -21.92
N LEU A 223 1.26 -0.28 -23.07
CA LEU A 223 2.21 -1.37 -23.33
C LEU A 223 3.41 -1.41 -22.36
N ASP A 224 3.82 -0.26 -21.83
CA ASP A 224 4.90 -0.14 -20.86
C ASP A 224 4.48 -0.48 -19.41
N GLY A 225 3.20 -0.80 -19.19
CA GLY A 225 2.63 -1.10 -17.88
C GLY A 225 2.02 0.10 -17.15
N SER A 226 2.27 1.33 -17.63
CA SER A 226 1.62 2.53 -17.10
C SER A 226 0.16 2.61 -17.56
N PHE A 227 -0.60 3.60 -17.09
CA PHE A 227 -1.98 3.80 -17.53
C PHE A 227 -2.12 5.05 -18.40
N TYR A 228 -3.03 4.99 -19.37
CA TYR A 228 -3.45 6.17 -20.13
C TYR A 228 -4.16 7.16 -19.20
N THR A 229 -4.05 8.46 -19.46
CA THR A 229 -4.76 9.48 -18.68
C THR A 229 -6.25 9.53 -19.00
N ARG A 230 -6.59 9.35 -20.29
CA ARG A 230 -7.94 9.47 -20.87
C ARG A 230 -8.37 8.16 -21.51
N PHE A 231 -9.68 7.91 -21.62
CA PHE A 231 -10.24 6.68 -22.18
C PHE A 231 -10.05 6.59 -23.71
N ASP A 232 -10.01 7.74 -24.39
CA ASP A 232 -9.73 7.85 -25.83
C ASP A 232 -8.24 7.65 -26.21
N HIS A 233 -7.36 7.56 -25.21
CA HIS A 233 -5.90 7.40 -25.32
C HIS A 233 -5.18 8.55 -26.04
N ASP A 234 -5.79 9.73 -26.17
CA ASP A 234 -5.25 10.82 -27.00
C ASP A 234 -4.16 11.68 -26.31
N GLN A 235 -4.05 11.60 -24.97
CA GLN A 235 -3.06 12.33 -24.16
C GLN A 235 -1.86 11.48 -23.71
N GLY A 236 -1.77 10.24 -24.19
CA GLY A 236 -0.69 9.31 -23.83
C GLY A 236 -0.85 8.70 -22.45
N SER A 237 0.22 8.05 -21.97
CA SER A 237 0.30 7.33 -20.70
C SER A 237 1.51 7.77 -19.87
N GLY A 238 1.63 7.20 -18.67
CA GLY A 238 2.83 7.37 -17.83
C GLY A 238 2.72 8.47 -16.78
N PHE A 239 1.52 9.00 -16.52
CA PHE A 239 1.29 9.84 -15.36
C PHE A 239 1.26 8.98 -14.10
N THR A 240 2.01 9.39 -13.07
CA THR A 240 2.25 8.61 -11.86
C THR A 240 0.95 8.35 -11.11
N GLU A 241 0.17 9.39 -10.80
CA GLU A 241 -1.09 9.28 -10.04
C GLU A 241 -2.09 8.34 -10.73
N THR A 242 -2.29 8.52 -12.04
CA THR A 242 -3.14 7.65 -12.86
C THR A 242 -2.66 6.20 -12.83
N SER A 243 -1.34 5.99 -12.94
CA SER A 243 -0.76 4.65 -12.95
C SER A 243 -0.82 3.98 -11.57
N VAL A 244 -0.68 4.75 -10.50
CA VAL A 244 -0.86 4.29 -9.12
C VAL A 244 -2.31 3.88 -8.88
N MET A 245 -3.28 4.73 -9.20
CA MET A 245 -4.70 4.42 -9.00
C MET A 245 -5.15 3.25 -9.87
N GLY A 246 -4.68 3.17 -11.11
CA GLY A 246 -4.91 2.00 -11.96
C GLY A 246 -4.36 0.71 -11.34
N ALA A 247 -3.13 0.74 -10.82
CA ALA A 247 -2.54 -0.41 -10.15
C ALA A 247 -3.27 -0.79 -8.85
N LEU A 248 -3.63 0.18 -8.00
CA LEU A 248 -4.41 -0.06 -6.78
C LEU A 248 -5.77 -0.67 -7.09
N GLY A 249 -6.45 -0.19 -8.14
CA GLY A 249 -7.71 -0.75 -8.63
C GLY A 249 -7.57 -2.22 -9.01
N LEU A 250 -6.58 -2.56 -9.85
CA LEU A 250 -6.33 -3.94 -10.26
C LEU A 250 -5.93 -4.84 -9.08
N ILE A 251 -5.10 -4.36 -8.16
CA ILE A 251 -4.71 -5.08 -6.93
C ILE A 251 -5.95 -5.42 -6.11
N ALA A 252 -6.81 -4.44 -5.83
CA ALA A 252 -8.01 -4.65 -5.02
C ALA A 252 -9.01 -5.59 -5.70
N ALA A 253 -9.24 -5.41 -7.01
CA ALA A 253 -10.13 -6.28 -7.78
C ALA A 253 -9.61 -7.73 -7.82
N HIS A 254 -8.30 -7.92 -8.04
CA HIS A 254 -7.68 -9.25 -8.01
C HIS A 254 -7.78 -9.91 -6.63
N GLN A 255 -7.60 -9.14 -5.54
CA GLN A 255 -7.76 -9.65 -4.19
C GLN A 255 -9.21 -10.06 -3.87
N ALA A 256 -10.19 -9.27 -4.32
CA ALA A 256 -11.61 -9.55 -4.14
C ALA A 256 -12.07 -10.74 -5.01
N ALA A 257 -11.54 -10.88 -6.22
CA ALA A 257 -11.87 -11.95 -7.16
C ALA A 257 -10.62 -12.50 -7.88
N PRO A 258 -9.86 -13.41 -7.25
CA PRO A 258 -8.63 -13.96 -7.84
C PRO A 258 -8.81 -14.67 -9.19
N SER A 259 -10.04 -15.08 -9.53
CA SER A 259 -10.38 -15.65 -10.83
C SER A 259 -10.21 -14.68 -12.01
N LEU A 260 -10.10 -13.37 -11.75
CA LEU A 260 -9.86 -12.34 -12.78
C LEU A 260 -8.44 -12.41 -13.36
N ARG A 261 -7.46 -12.97 -12.63
CA ARG A 261 -6.09 -13.25 -13.10
C ARG A 261 -5.27 -12.04 -13.58
N TYR A 262 -5.52 -10.84 -13.06
CA TYR A 262 -4.74 -9.62 -13.40
C TYR A 262 -3.30 -9.56 -12.85
N GLY A 263 -2.67 -10.71 -12.60
CA GLY A 263 -1.34 -10.77 -11.99
C GLY A 263 -0.27 -10.07 -12.85
N ASP A 264 -0.31 -10.31 -14.16
CA ASP A 264 0.68 -9.76 -15.10
C ASP A 264 0.55 -8.24 -15.22
N GLU A 265 -0.67 -7.72 -15.33
CA GLU A 265 -0.96 -6.29 -15.38
C GLU A 265 -0.47 -5.57 -14.11
N ILE A 266 -0.70 -6.17 -12.94
CA ILE A 266 -0.20 -5.65 -11.65
C ILE A 266 1.33 -5.63 -11.61
N VAL A 267 2.01 -6.67 -12.10
CA VAL A 267 3.48 -6.71 -12.17
C VAL A 267 4.01 -5.57 -13.03
N LYS A 268 3.46 -5.41 -14.24
CA LYS A 268 3.89 -4.38 -15.19
C LYS A 268 3.75 -2.98 -14.58
N ALA A 269 2.60 -2.70 -13.97
CA ALA A 269 2.37 -1.43 -13.29
C ALA A 269 3.35 -1.18 -12.13
N ARG A 270 3.62 -2.20 -11.30
CA ARG A 270 4.62 -2.10 -10.22
C ARG A 270 6.02 -1.84 -10.74
N LEU A 271 6.42 -2.48 -11.84
CA LEU A 271 7.75 -2.33 -12.41
C LEU A 271 7.96 -0.92 -12.98
N VAL A 272 6.99 -0.40 -13.73
CA VAL A 272 7.10 0.96 -14.29
C VAL A 272 7.08 2.02 -13.18
N LEU A 273 6.22 1.87 -12.16
CA LEU A 273 6.20 2.77 -11.00
C LEU A 273 7.50 2.68 -10.18
N ALA A 274 8.06 1.48 -10.00
CA ALA A 274 9.35 1.31 -9.32
C ALA A 274 10.50 1.98 -10.09
N SER A 275 10.42 1.99 -11.43
CA SER A 275 11.40 2.70 -12.28
C SER A 275 11.23 4.22 -12.25
N GLY A 276 10.05 4.71 -11.85
CA GLY A 276 9.75 6.13 -11.67
C GLY A 276 10.31 6.75 -10.40
N VAL A 277 10.76 5.93 -9.43
CA VAL A 277 11.46 6.41 -8.24
C VAL A 277 12.92 6.65 -8.58
N ASP A 278 13.31 7.92 -8.57
CA ASP A 278 14.65 8.36 -8.97
C ASP A 278 15.74 7.89 -7.97
N VAL A 279 16.99 8.30 -8.18
CA VAL A 279 18.10 7.91 -7.29
C VAL A 279 18.06 8.60 -5.92
N GLY A 280 17.42 9.76 -5.81
CA GLY A 280 17.14 10.46 -4.55
C GLY A 280 15.98 9.84 -3.76
N GLY A 281 15.03 9.19 -4.45
CA GLY A 281 13.74 8.77 -3.91
C GLY A 281 12.58 9.67 -4.33
N GLU A 282 12.86 10.73 -5.09
CA GLU A 282 11.86 11.62 -5.66
C GLU A 282 10.98 10.86 -6.67
N VAL A 283 9.72 11.26 -6.74
CA VAL A 283 8.75 10.74 -7.69
C VAL A 283 8.13 11.92 -8.44
N TYR A 284 8.28 11.89 -9.76
CA TYR A 284 7.81 12.94 -10.66
C TYR A 284 6.37 12.69 -11.09
N TRP A 285 5.67 13.76 -11.49
CA TRP A 285 4.32 13.67 -12.04
C TRP A 285 4.23 12.69 -13.20
N LYS A 286 5.19 12.76 -14.12
CA LYS A 286 5.31 11.79 -15.19
C LYS A 286 6.46 10.84 -14.88
N ILE A 287 6.18 9.54 -14.97
CA ILE A 287 7.09 8.47 -14.54
C ILE A 287 8.46 8.65 -15.21
N ALA A 288 9.50 8.77 -14.38
CA ALA A 288 10.89 8.91 -14.79
C ALA A 288 11.21 10.13 -15.69
N ASP A 289 10.37 11.16 -15.67
CA ASP A 289 10.56 12.39 -16.44
C ASP A 289 10.88 13.57 -15.51
N GLU A 290 12.17 13.86 -15.32
CA GLU A 290 12.69 14.93 -14.45
C GLU A 290 12.33 16.35 -14.93
N ASP A 291 11.81 16.50 -16.15
CA ASP A 291 11.29 17.79 -16.63
C ASP A 291 9.94 18.14 -15.96
N PHE A 292 9.31 17.18 -15.28
CA PHE A 292 8.11 17.39 -14.48
C PHE A 292 8.46 17.59 -13.01
N ALA A 293 7.58 18.28 -12.28
CA ALA A 293 7.76 18.47 -10.84
C ALA A 293 7.65 17.14 -10.09
N SER A 294 8.54 16.93 -9.12
CA SER A 294 8.36 15.92 -8.07
C SER A 294 7.39 16.43 -7.00
N GLN A 295 6.65 15.51 -6.39
CA GLN A 295 5.73 15.79 -5.28
C GLN A 295 5.82 14.65 -4.26
N TYR A 296 5.68 14.96 -2.97
CA TYR A 296 5.78 13.98 -1.91
C TYR A 296 4.56 13.07 -1.86
N TYR A 297 3.36 13.60 -2.13
CA TYR A 297 2.15 12.77 -2.20
C TYR A 297 2.26 11.68 -3.28
N LEU A 298 2.86 11.97 -4.44
CA LEU A 298 3.11 10.98 -5.50
C LEU A 298 4.06 9.87 -5.03
N ALA A 299 5.05 10.20 -4.20
CA ALA A 299 5.91 9.20 -3.57
C ALA A 299 5.12 8.36 -2.56
N GLY A 300 4.26 8.98 -1.75
CA GLY A 300 3.34 8.31 -0.84
C GLY A 300 2.42 7.30 -1.55
N GLU A 301 1.72 7.74 -2.57
CA GLU A 301 0.84 6.89 -3.36
C GLU A 301 1.60 5.75 -4.05
N SER A 302 2.75 6.07 -4.67
CA SER A 302 3.59 5.06 -5.32
C SER A 302 3.98 3.96 -4.33
N LEU A 303 4.36 4.34 -3.11
CA LEU A 303 4.71 3.37 -2.07
C LEU A 303 3.57 2.37 -1.79
N GLU A 304 2.30 2.75 -1.83
CA GLU A 304 1.18 1.82 -1.58
C GLU A 304 1.08 0.69 -2.62
N VAL A 305 1.53 0.95 -3.85
CA VAL A 305 1.53 -0.04 -4.94
C VAL A 305 2.78 -0.92 -4.92
N LEU A 306 3.92 -0.32 -4.57
CA LEU A 306 5.21 -0.98 -4.60
C LEU A 306 5.26 -2.14 -3.61
N THR A 307 5.87 -3.24 -4.06
CA THR A 307 6.17 -4.41 -3.22
C THR A 307 7.65 -4.76 -3.30
N ALA A 308 8.06 -5.76 -2.53
CA ALA A 308 9.29 -6.48 -2.86
C ALA A 308 9.24 -6.88 -4.34
N ALA A 309 10.36 -6.73 -5.05
CA ALA A 309 10.45 -7.24 -6.41
C ALA A 309 10.20 -8.76 -6.36
N PRO A 310 9.50 -9.34 -7.35
CA PRO A 310 9.34 -10.79 -7.43
C PRO A 310 10.70 -11.45 -7.28
N ILE A 311 10.80 -12.45 -6.40
CA ILE A 311 12.06 -13.15 -6.17
C ILE A 311 12.33 -13.94 -7.44
N ARG A 312 13.48 -13.76 -8.07
CA ARG A 312 13.83 -14.55 -9.25
C ARG A 312 13.81 -16.04 -8.85
N GLY A 313 13.02 -16.85 -9.54
CA GLY A 313 12.77 -18.24 -9.17
C GLY A 313 11.40 -18.49 -8.57
N ASP A 314 10.68 -17.46 -8.13
CA ASP A 314 9.33 -17.54 -7.56
C ASP A 314 8.31 -17.46 -8.72
N ALA A 315 7.98 -18.61 -9.27
CA ALA A 315 7.11 -18.75 -10.44
C ALA A 315 5.62 -18.82 -10.08
N ASN A 316 5.27 -19.08 -8.81
CA ASN A 316 3.89 -19.05 -8.34
C ASN A 316 3.54 -17.75 -7.58
N TRP A 317 4.55 -16.92 -7.30
CA TRP A 317 4.47 -15.65 -6.62
C TRP A 317 3.90 -15.73 -5.20
N ASP A 318 4.16 -16.83 -4.49
CA ASP A 318 3.80 -16.97 -3.08
C ASP A 318 4.81 -16.31 -2.13
N GLY A 319 5.87 -15.70 -2.68
CA GLY A 319 6.93 -15.03 -1.95
C GLY A 319 8.01 -15.99 -1.44
N CYS A 320 8.01 -17.25 -1.87
CA CYS A 320 8.93 -18.29 -1.46
C CYS A 320 9.39 -19.12 -2.66
N VAL A 321 10.67 -19.03 -3.00
CA VAL A 321 11.24 -19.85 -4.08
C VAL A 321 11.41 -21.29 -3.59
N ASP A 322 10.53 -22.21 -3.95
CA ASP A 322 10.57 -23.58 -3.48
C ASP A 322 10.32 -24.64 -4.56
N GLY A 323 9.91 -25.85 -4.13
CA GLY A 323 9.66 -26.96 -5.03
C GLY A 323 8.40 -26.80 -5.90
N LEU A 324 7.47 -25.92 -5.52
CA LEU A 324 6.30 -25.58 -6.32
C LEU A 324 6.72 -24.77 -7.55
N ASP A 325 7.63 -23.82 -7.41
CA ASP A 325 8.17 -23.07 -8.55
C ASP A 325 8.97 -23.96 -9.49
N TYR A 326 9.72 -24.91 -8.94
CA TYR A 326 10.39 -25.93 -9.74
C TYR A 326 9.39 -26.74 -10.57
N ASN A 327 8.23 -27.07 -10.03
CA ASN A 327 7.21 -27.78 -10.79
C ASN A 327 6.73 -26.92 -11.97
N ILE A 328 6.54 -25.63 -11.77
CA ILE A 328 6.17 -24.70 -12.86
C ILE A 328 7.26 -24.65 -13.92
N TRP A 329 8.52 -24.42 -13.53
CA TRP A 329 9.64 -24.43 -14.47
C TRP A 329 9.76 -25.75 -15.24
N SER A 330 9.72 -26.88 -14.54
CA SER A 330 9.92 -28.21 -15.16
C SER A 330 8.78 -28.62 -16.09
N LEU A 331 7.56 -28.13 -15.85
CA LEU A 331 6.42 -28.32 -16.75
C LEU A 331 6.57 -27.55 -18.07
N ASN A 332 7.31 -26.46 -18.06
CA ASN A 332 7.54 -25.59 -19.23
C ASN A 332 8.96 -25.76 -19.80
N TYR A 333 9.74 -26.77 -19.40
CA TYR A 333 11.12 -26.92 -19.83
C TYR A 333 11.23 -27.11 -21.36
N LEU A 334 12.01 -26.23 -21.99
CA LEU A 334 12.20 -26.02 -23.43
C LEU A 334 11.03 -25.35 -24.17
N ASP A 335 10.02 -24.85 -23.46
CA ASP A 335 8.96 -24.05 -24.07
C ASP A 335 9.53 -22.73 -24.61
N GLN A 336 9.12 -22.42 -25.84
CA GLN A 336 9.51 -21.21 -26.54
C GLN A 336 8.54 -20.91 -27.71
N PRO A 337 8.27 -19.62 -28.02
CA PRO A 337 8.67 -18.48 -27.21
C PRO A 337 7.78 -18.40 -25.96
N VAL A 338 8.40 -18.06 -24.82
CA VAL A 338 7.69 -17.63 -23.62
C VAL A 338 7.88 -16.13 -23.43
N PRO A 339 6.95 -15.41 -22.78
CA PRO A 339 7.13 -13.98 -22.50
C PRO A 339 8.42 -13.72 -21.70
N GLU A 340 8.94 -12.49 -21.72
CA GLU A 340 10.04 -12.10 -20.83
C GLU A 340 9.60 -12.17 -19.36
N TRP A 341 10.56 -12.23 -18.41
CA TRP A 341 10.25 -12.32 -16.97
C TRP A 341 9.22 -11.28 -16.53
N PHE A 342 9.34 -10.03 -16.98
CA PHE A 342 8.44 -8.94 -16.60
C PHE A 342 7.12 -8.92 -17.40
N ASP A 343 7.02 -9.71 -18.47
CA ASP A 343 5.82 -9.87 -19.31
C ASP A 343 5.02 -11.13 -18.96
N GLY A 344 5.18 -11.67 -17.76
CA GLY A 344 4.52 -12.92 -17.35
C GLY A 344 5.35 -14.18 -17.58
N GLY A 345 6.58 -14.05 -18.10
CA GLY A 345 7.50 -15.17 -18.32
C GLY A 345 7.83 -15.95 -17.05
N TRP A 346 7.72 -15.30 -15.89
CA TRP A 346 7.88 -15.92 -14.58
C TRP A 346 6.94 -17.11 -14.36
N MET A 347 5.69 -17.03 -14.83
CA MET A 347 4.70 -18.12 -14.73
C MET A 347 5.05 -19.34 -15.61
N TYR A 348 5.97 -19.16 -16.56
CA TYR A 348 6.49 -20.22 -17.41
C TYR A 348 7.88 -20.68 -16.95
N GLY A 349 8.39 -20.13 -15.85
CA GLY A 349 9.74 -20.40 -15.38
C GLY A 349 10.85 -19.77 -16.24
N ASN A 350 10.56 -18.75 -17.05
CA ASN A 350 11.59 -17.95 -17.73
C ASN A 350 12.14 -16.88 -16.78
N PHE A 351 13.04 -17.30 -15.90
CA PHE A 351 13.67 -16.53 -14.84
C PHE A 351 14.77 -15.58 -15.32
N ASN A 352 15.27 -15.74 -16.55
CA ASN A 352 16.39 -14.96 -17.10
C ASN A 352 16.01 -13.97 -18.23
N SER A 353 14.75 -13.97 -18.67
CA SER A 353 14.20 -13.13 -19.76
C SER A 353 14.77 -13.40 -21.16
N ASP A 354 15.17 -14.62 -21.50
CA ASP A 354 15.70 -14.92 -22.85
C ASP A 354 14.67 -15.53 -23.82
N HIS A 355 13.40 -15.57 -23.40
CA HIS A 355 12.23 -16.13 -24.10
C HIS A 355 12.23 -17.65 -24.25
N ILE A 356 13.09 -18.36 -23.52
CA ILE A 356 13.15 -19.81 -23.51
C ILE A 356 13.18 -20.26 -22.04
N THR A 357 12.31 -21.18 -21.64
CA THR A 357 12.44 -21.79 -20.31
C THR A 357 13.45 -22.94 -20.38
N ASP A 358 14.68 -22.75 -19.94
CA ASP A 358 15.74 -23.76 -20.05
C ASP A 358 16.61 -23.95 -18.79
N GLY A 359 17.82 -24.49 -18.97
CA GLY A 359 18.74 -24.78 -17.87
C GLY A 359 19.35 -23.51 -17.23
N LEU A 360 19.35 -22.37 -17.92
CA LEU A 360 19.74 -21.09 -17.34
C LEU A 360 18.69 -20.59 -16.34
N ASP A 361 17.41 -20.83 -16.60
CA ASP A 361 16.35 -20.55 -15.66
C ASP A 361 16.40 -21.45 -14.44
N TYR A 362 16.69 -22.73 -14.63
CA TYR A 362 16.97 -23.63 -13.51
C TYR A 362 18.08 -23.09 -12.60
N ASN A 363 19.15 -22.52 -13.17
CA ASN A 363 20.20 -21.91 -12.38
C ASN A 363 19.68 -20.70 -11.59
N ALA A 364 18.84 -19.87 -12.21
CA ALA A 364 18.20 -18.76 -11.54
C ALA A 364 17.28 -19.20 -10.38
N TRP A 365 16.45 -20.22 -10.57
CA TRP A 365 15.64 -20.83 -9.51
C TRP A 365 16.53 -21.41 -8.40
N SER A 366 17.48 -22.27 -8.74
CA SER A 366 18.30 -22.99 -7.76
C SER A 366 19.20 -22.07 -6.93
N LEU A 367 19.68 -20.96 -7.50
CA LEU A 367 20.42 -19.92 -6.77
C LEU A 367 19.55 -19.19 -5.73
N ASN A 368 18.23 -19.16 -5.95
CA ASN A 368 17.29 -18.52 -5.06
C ASN A 368 16.49 -19.54 -4.23
N TYR A 369 16.75 -20.84 -4.32
CA TYR A 369 15.98 -21.85 -3.59
C TYR A 369 15.95 -21.57 -2.08
N GLN A 370 14.73 -21.55 -1.53
CA GLN A 370 14.33 -21.14 -0.19
C GLN A 370 14.36 -19.62 0.10
N THR A 371 14.71 -18.76 -0.85
CA THR A 371 14.62 -17.30 -0.66
C THR A 371 13.17 -16.92 -0.42
N GLY A 372 12.91 -16.13 0.63
CA GLY A 372 11.58 -15.66 1.01
C GLY A 372 10.73 -16.66 1.82
N CYS A 373 11.12 -17.94 1.89
CA CYS A 373 10.38 -18.94 2.63
C CYS A 373 10.52 -18.78 4.15
N ALA A 374 9.40 -18.89 4.88
CA ALA A 374 9.41 -18.91 6.33
C ALA A 374 10.27 -20.07 6.85
N GLY A 375 11.35 -19.74 7.58
CA GLY A 375 12.29 -20.74 8.12
C GLY A 375 13.45 -21.12 7.18
N ALA A 376 13.56 -20.50 6.01
CA ALA A 376 14.80 -20.51 5.25
C ALA A 376 15.91 -19.82 6.07
N GLY A 377 16.90 -20.60 6.50
CA GLY A 377 17.89 -20.13 7.47
C GLY A 377 17.68 -20.64 8.90
N ALA A 378 16.62 -21.42 9.16
CA ALA A 378 16.67 -22.38 10.26
C ALA A 378 17.80 -23.36 9.94
N SER A 379 19.00 -23.08 10.45
CA SER A 379 20.19 -23.87 10.23
C SER A 379 19.80 -25.32 10.45
N VAL A 380 19.86 -26.14 9.39
CA VAL A 380 19.69 -27.59 9.48
C VAL A 380 20.47 -28.00 10.72
N PRO A 381 19.84 -28.61 11.75
CA PRO A 381 20.43 -28.74 13.07
C PRO A 381 21.84 -29.29 12.93
N GLY A 382 22.83 -28.42 13.12
CA GLY A 382 24.19 -28.66 12.65
C GLY A 382 24.85 -29.85 13.34
N PRO A 383 26.17 -30.05 13.18
CA PRO A 383 26.88 -31.12 13.89
C PRO A 383 26.68 -31.11 15.41
N ALA A 384 26.20 -30.00 16.01
CA ALA A 384 25.72 -29.94 17.39
C ALA A 384 24.63 -30.99 17.71
N THR A 385 23.72 -31.30 16.80
CA THR A 385 22.67 -32.32 16.98
C THR A 385 23.28 -33.73 17.00
N LEU A 386 24.28 -33.97 16.16
CA LEU A 386 25.08 -35.19 16.19
C LEU A 386 25.90 -35.29 17.48
N CYS A 387 26.44 -34.17 17.97
CA CYS A 387 27.10 -34.11 19.27
C CYS A 387 26.14 -34.39 20.42
N LEU A 388 24.95 -33.81 20.43
CA LEU A 388 23.92 -34.04 21.46
C LEU A 388 23.38 -35.48 21.42
N LEU A 389 23.15 -36.05 20.23
CA LEU A 389 22.83 -37.46 20.06
C LEU A 389 23.99 -38.36 20.53
N GLY A 390 25.23 -37.99 20.23
CA GLY A 390 26.42 -38.69 20.69
C GLY A 390 26.57 -38.69 22.20
N VAL A 391 26.37 -37.53 22.84
CA VAL A 391 26.38 -37.39 24.31
C VAL A 391 25.22 -38.15 24.93
N GLY A 392 24.01 -38.05 24.39
CA GLY A 392 22.84 -38.79 24.84
C GLY A 392 23.03 -40.30 24.77
N ALA A 393 23.56 -40.80 23.64
CA ALA A 393 23.91 -42.21 23.47
C ALA A 393 25.01 -42.64 24.44
N GLY A 394 26.04 -41.82 24.65
CA GLY A 394 27.11 -42.05 25.61
C GLY A 394 26.59 -42.17 27.06
N LEU A 395 25.71 -41.27 27.48
CA LEU A 395 25.09 -41.29 28.80
C LEU A 395 24.19 -42.52 28.99
N LEU A 396 23.41 -42.91 27.98
CA LEU A 396 22.59 -44.13 28.02
C LEU A 396 23.45 -45.40 28.13
N LEU A 397 24.56 -45.46 27.39
CA LEU A 397 25.51 -46.59 27.48
C LEU A 397 26.24 -46.62 28.82
N ALA A 398 26.63 -45.47 29.37
CA ALA A 398 27.24 -45.36 30.70
C ALA A 398 26.27 -45.83 31.80
N ARG A 399 24.99 -45.43 31.73
CA ARG A 399 23.94 -45.87 32.66
C ARG A 399 23.72 -47.38 32.61
N ARG A 400 23.73 -47.99 31.42
CA ARG A 400 23.64 -49.45 31.26
C ARG A 400 24.84 -50.19 31.89
N ARG A 401 26.05 -49.64 31.80
CA ARG A 401 27.26 -50.23 32.42
C ARG A 401 27.25 -50.15 33.95
N GLY A 402 26.73 -49.06 34.53
CA GLY A 402 26.59 -48.90 35.98
C GLY A 402 25.65 -49.92 36.62
N LEU A 403 24.54 -50.24 35.95
CA LEU A 403 23.56 -51.22 36.44
C LEU A 403 24.10 -52.66 36.47
N ARG A 404 24.96 -53.05 35.52
CA ARG A 404 25.61 -54.37 35.54
C ARG A 404 26.61 -54.56 36.69
N ARG A 405 27.21 -53.49 37.21
CA ARG A 405 28.13 -53.58 38.36
C ARG A 405 27.43 -53.68 39.72
N ARG A 406 26.12 -53.46 39.79
CA ARG A 406 25.33 -53.57 41.04
C ARG A 406 24.71 -54.94 41.30
N MET A 407 24.93 -55.92 40.42
CA MET A 407 24.53 -57.31 40.65
C MET A 407 25.73 -58.20 41.00
N GLN A 408 26.58 -57.76 41.93
CA GLN A 408 27.37 -58.72 42.72
C GLN A 408 26.61 -58.99 44.03
N PRO A 409 26.10 -60.21 44.25
CA PRO A 409 25.47 -60.58 45.51
C PRO A 409 26.55 -60.64 46.60
N GLY A 410 26.42 -59.85 47.66
CA GLY A 410 27.20 -60.04 48.88
C GLY A 410 28.03 -58.86 49.39
N SER A 411 27.50 -57.64 49.38
CA SER A 411 28.06 -56.58 50.24
C SER A 411 26.96 -55.63 50.72
N ILE A 412 26.55 -55.83 51.98
CA ILE A 412 25.78 -54.86 52.75
C ILE A 412 26.70 -53.67 52.99
N ARG A 413 26.37 -52.51 52.42
CA ARG A 413 27.01 -51.23 52.76
C ARG A 413 25.96 -50.22 53.26
N PRO A 414 26.36 -49.34 54.20
CA PRO A 414 25.46 -48.44 54.91
C PRO A 414 24.97 -47.27 54.05
N VAL A 415 23.86 -46.69 54.52
CA VAL A 415 23.09 -45.57 53.96
C VAL A 415 23.98 -44.38 53.53
N PRO A 416 23.79 -43.81 52.33
CA PRO A 416 24.51 -42.59 51.94
C PRO A 416 23.91 -41.36 52.63
N GLY A 417 24.78 -40.53 53.20
CA GLY A 417 24.48 -39.19 53.70
C GLY A 417 24.13 -38.18 52.58
N PRO A 418 23.84 -36.93 52.94
CA PRO A 418 23.28 -35.92 52.04
C PRO A 418 24.21 -35.62 50.84
N VAL A 419 23.57 -35.34 49.70
CA VAL A 419 24.21 -35.06 48.41
C VAL A 419 25.07 -33.78 48.51
N PRO A 420 26.33 -33.75 48.04
CA PRO A 420 27.15 -32.55 48.04
C PRO A 420 26.58 -31.48 47.08
N ALA A 421 26.60 -30.22 47.52
CA ALA A 421 25.99 -29.05 46.88
C ALA A 421 26.53 -28.69 45.47
N GLU A 422 27.54 -29.40 44.96
CA GLU A 422 28.18 -29.08 43.68
C GLU A 422 27.38 -29.56 42.45
N LEU A 423 26.47 -30.53 42.60
CA LEU A 423 25.60 -31.00 41.51
C LEU A 423 24.39 -30.08 41.24
N MET A 424 24.15 -29.09 42.10
CA MET A 424 23.01 -28.16 41.97
C MET A 424 23.36 -26.90 41.16
N LEU A 425 24.65 -26.57 40.98
CA LEU A 425 25.09 -25.41 40.20
C LEU A 425 24.95 -25.59 38.67
N CYS A 426 25.01 -26.82 38.14
CA CYS A 426 24.85 -27.05 36.69
C CYS A 426 23.40 -26.87 36.20
N VAL A 427 22.40 -27.01 37.07
CA VAL A 427 20.98 -26.85 36.69
C VAL A 427 20.55 -25.38 36.73
N ILE A 428 21.15 -24.57 37.61
CA ILE A 428 20.86 -23.13 37.71
C ILE A 428 21.53 -22.34 36.57
N ALA A 429 22.73 -22.76 36.12
CA ALA A 429 23.42 -22.11 35.00
C ALA A 429 22.69 -22.24 33.65
N LEU A 430 21.85 -23.27 33.46
CA LEU A 430 21.05 -23.44 32.24
C LEU A 430 19.77 -22.60 32.23
N ALA A 431 19.25 -22.20 33.39
CA ALA A 431 18.03 -21.39 33.49
C ALA A 431 18.26 -19.89 33.26
N SER A 432 19.47 -19.40 33.46
CA SER A 432 19.82 -17.97 33.27
C SER A 432 20.11 -17.58 31.81
N LEU A 433 20.07 -18.53 30.87
CA LEU A 433 20.31 -18.30 29.43
C LEU A 433 19.01 -18.06 28.63
N VAL A 434 17.85 -18.09 29.27
CA VAL A 434 16.56 -17.77 28.66
C VAL A 434 16.01 -16.51 29.34
N GLY A 435 16.01 -15.41 28.60
CA GLY A 435 15.98 -14.05 29.11
C GLY A 435 14.71 -13.59 29.83
N ALA A 436 14.88 -12.52 30.60
CA ALA A 436 13.81 -11.66 31.07
C ALA A 436 14.10 -10.22 30.59
N ALA A 437 13.22 -9.69 29.74
CA ALA A 437 13.23 -8.30 29.32
C ALA A 437 12.66 -7.39 30.44
N PRO A 438 13.19 -6.18 30.65
CA PRO A 438 12.59 -5.21 31.56
C PRO A 438 11.42 -4.47 30.89
N ARG A 439 10.34 -4.23 31.65
CA ARG A 439 9.22 -3.37 31.25
C ARG A 439 9.61 -1.89 31.38
N PRO A 440 9.18 -1.00 30.47
CA PRO A 440 9.29 0.44 30.69
C PRO A 440 8.08 0.96 31.49
N GLN A 441 8.35 1.79 32.50
CA GLN A 441 7.38 2.65 33.17
C GLN A 441 7.75 4.11 32.94
N ASP A 442 6.72 4.90 32.66
CA ASP A 442 6.51 6.32 32.98
C ASP A 442 7.47 7.36 32.40
N PHE A 443 6.99 8.10 31.39
CA PHE A 443 7.44 9.46 31.12
C PHE A 443 6.24 10.42 31.14
N LEU A 444 6.21 11.26 32.18
CA LEU A 444 5.29 12.38 32.35
C LEU A 444 5.86 13.65 31.68
N LEU A 445 5.00 14.29 30.89
CA LEU A 445 4.76 15.74 30.77
C LEU A 445 5.93 16.69 31.07
N GLY A 446 6.51 17.26 30.00
CA GLY A 446 7.33 18.47 30.04
C GLY A 446 6.85 19.47 28.99
N GLY A 447 6.13 20.50 29.44
CA GLY A 447 5.58 21.54 28.57
C GLY A 447 6.65 22.43 27.94
N TRP A 448 6.36 22.92 26.74
CA TRP A 448 7.12 23.97 26.06
C TRP A 448 6.19 25.11 25.72
N ALA A 449 6.65 26.31 26.10
CA ALA A 449 5.99 27.59 25.94
C ALA A 449 6.15 28.11 24.50
N ALA A 450 5.14 28.83 24.07
CA ALA A 450 5.02 29.51 22.78
C ALA A 450 5.77 30.86 22.76
N ASP A 451 6.43 31.12 21.64
CA ASP A 451 6.66 32.40 20.95
C ASP A 451 7.08 31.97 19.52
N GLU A 452 6.57 32.47 18.40
CA GLU A 452 6.34 33.86 18.03
C GLU A 452 5.31 33.91 16.87
N ALA A 453 4.55 35.00 16.82
CA ALA A 453 3.33 35.17 16.04
C ALA A 453 3.54 35.59 14.57
N LEU A 454 2.81 34.95 13.65
CA LEU A 454 2.31 35.60 12.43
C LEU A 454 0.79 35.74 12.56
N ARG A 455 0.36 36.99 12.73
CA ARG A 455 -1.05 37.38 12.88
C ARG A 455 -1.74 37.34 11.52
N PHE A 456 -2.67 36.42 11.34
CA PHE A 456 -3.80 36.57 10.42
C PHE A 456 -5.07 36.72 11.27
N ASP A 457 -5.86 37.74 10.95
CA ASP A 457 -7.02 38.22 11.71
C ASP A 457 -8.26 37.33 11.44
N PRO A 458 -8.83 36.62 12.42
CA PRO A 458 -10.01 35.78 12.22
C PRO A 458 -11.26 36.49 12.74
N PHE A 459 -12.26 36.74 11.90
CA PHE A 459 -13.70 36.59 12.21
C PHE A 459 -14.55 37.20 11.10
N THR A 460 -15.09 36.37 10.19
CA THR A 460 -16.54 36.11 10.02
C THR A 460 -16.74 35.28 8.76
N LEU A 461 -16.93 33.96 8.87
CA LEU A 461 -17.69 33.20 7.88
C LEU A 461 -18.43 32.07 8.59
N ARG A 462 -19.74 32.04 8.36
CA ARG A 462 -20.69 31.10 8.92
C ARG A 462 -20.66 29.83 8.07
N THR A 463 -20.68 28.70 8.76
CA THR A 463 -21.08 27.34 8.36
C THR A 463 -21.89 27.23 7.07
N ALA A 464 -21.16 26.97 5.98
CA ALA A 464 -21.45 26.00 4.90
C ALA A 464 -20.17 25.94 4.02
N PRO A 465 -19.26 24.95 4.20
CA PRO A 465 -18.00 24.88 3.44
C PRO A 465 -18.10 23.77 2.37
N LEU A 466 -17.71 23.92 1.11
CA LEU A 466 -16.52 24.57 0.56
C LEU A 466 -16.89 25.39 -0.69
N GLY A 467 -16.46 26.63 -0.71
CA GLY A 467 -16.53 27.53 -1.86
C GLY A 467 -15.73 28.76 -1.49
N GLU A 468 -14.75 29.11 -2.32
CA GLU A 468 -13.89 30.30 -2.22
C GLU A 468 -12.62 30.23 -1.36
N THR A 469 -11.99 29.06 -1.24
CA THR A 469 -10.53 29.02 -1.36
C THR A 469 -10.20 28.14 -2.53
N GLY A 470 -9.91 28.75 -3.68
CA GLY A 470 -9.24 28.05 -4.77
C GLY A 470 -8.00 27.38 -4.20
N LEU A 471 -8.08 26.06 -4.04
CA LEU A 471 -6.93 25.20 -3.88
C LEU A 471 -6.08 25.34 -5.15
N PRO A 472 -4.77 25.12 -5.11
CA PRO A 472 -3.89 25.40 -6.23
C PRO A 472 -3.98 24.31 -7.32
N PHE A 473 -5.16 24.08 -7.89
CA PHE A 473 -5.29 23.45 -9.21
C PHE A 473 -5.13 24.48 -10.35
N ASP A 474 -5.08 25.79 -10.04
CA ASP A 474 -4.75 26.84 -11.03
C ASP A 474 -3.32 26.72 -11.63
N ALA A 475 -2.49 25.79 -11.15
CA ALA A 475 -1.23 25.43 -11.81
C ALA A 475 -1.42 24.67 -13.15
N PHE A 476 -2.63 24.16 -13.43
CA PHE A 476 -2.94 23.45 -14.67
C PHE A 476 -3.17 24.39 -15.88
N ALA A 477 -3.43 25.69 -15.67
CA ALA A 477 -3.88 26.61 -16.72
C ALA A 477 -2.79 27.46 -17.40
N ALA A 478 -1.51 27.12 -17.30
CA ALA A 478 -0.42 27.87 -17.97
C ALA A 478 -0.08 27.33 -19.37
N ARG A 479 -1.08 27.20 -20.28
CA ARG A 479 -0.83 27.12 -21.73
C ARG A 479 -1.32 28.40 -22.41
N GLY A 480 -0.36 29.18 -22.92
CA GLY A 480 -0.60 30.45 -23.61
C GLY A 480 -1.56 30.34 -24.81
N PRO A 481 -2.08 31.48 -25.30
CA PRO A 481 -3.11 31.51 -26.32
C PRO A 481 -2.66 30.79 -27.60
N ARG A 482 -3.39 29.73 -27.97
CA ARG A 482 -3.26 29.08 -29.28
C ARG A 482 -3.63 30.10 -30.36
N SER A 483 -2.63 30.59 -31.07
CA SER A 483 -2.83 31.31 -32.33
C SER A 483 -3.31 30.31 -33.38
N ALA A 484 -4.56 30.47 -33.80
CA ALA A 484 -5.12 29.75 -34.95
C ALA A 484 -4.34 30.16 -36.21
N THR A 485 -3.36 29.35 -36.60
CA THR A 485 -2.74 29.45 -37.92
C THR A 485 -3.65 28.71 -38.91
N ALA A 486 -4.30 29.50 -39.76
CA ALA A 486 -5.12 29.00 -40.85
C ALA A 486 -4.29 28.14 -41.81
N VAL A 487 -4.70 26.89 -42.01
CA VAL A 487 -4.18 25.99 -43.04
C VAL A 487 -4.62 26.54 -44.41
N PRO A 488 -3.70 26.80 -45.36
CA PRO A 488 -4.08 27.22 -46.70
C PRO A 488 -4.65 26.02 -47.48
N ALA A 489 -5.77 26.25 -48.16
CA ALA A 489 -6.43 25.28 -49.02
C ALA A 489 -5.52 24.78 -50.17
N PRO A 490 -5.65 23.52 -50.61
CA PRO A 490 -4.82 22.97 -51.68
C PRO A 490 -5.19 23.61 -53.03
N SER A 491 -4.20 24.12 -53.73
CA SER A 491 -4.35 24.68 -55.08
C SER A 491 -4.74 23.59 -56.07
N ALA A 492 -5.89 23.76 -56.72
CA ALA A 492 -6.30 22.98 -57.88
C ALA A 492 -5.28 23.15 -59.02
N ARG A 493 -4.72 22.03 -59.48
CA ARG A 493 -3.90 21.97 -60.70
C ARG A 493 -4.83 21.72 -61.88
N ALA A 494 -4.95 22.69 -62.77
CA ALA A 494 -5.55 22.52 -64.09
C ALA A 494 -4.43 22.40 -65.14
N THR A 495 -4.59 21.38 -66.00
CA THR A 495 -3.88 21.09 -67.27
C THR A 495 -2.37 20.90 -67.25
#